data_AF-T0KRM9-F1
#
_entry.id   AF-T0KRM9-F1
#
_cell.length_a   1.000
_cell.length_b   1.000
_cell.length_c   1.000
_cell.angle_alpha   90.00
_cell.angle_beta   90.00
_cell.angle_gamma   90.00
#
_symmetry.space_group_name_H-M   'P 1'
#
loop_
_entity.id
_entity.type
_entity.pdbx_description
1 polymer ?
#
loop_
_entity_poly.entity_id
_entity_poly.type
_entity_poly.pdbx_seq_one_letter_code
_entity_poly.pdbx_strand_id
1 'polypeptide(L)'
;MRAFHRRNTLLTIATSDSHQNTTYIFTDARCSSTFGSAAAQEYEDAARRRGVPFIPIALECQLEENIKRAAGSGRGGAANGKLTDVNILKDIRQDEQMFRFGGDLELELDVTKLTPEQAAYKIFEHVKTVTQSLSVSKPVLPDSYTII
;
A
#
# COMPACT_ATOMS: atom_id res chain seq x y z
N MET A 1 2.70 20.90 5.36
CA MET A 1 3.37 20.76 4.04
C MET A 1 3.23 19.34 3.46
N ARG A 2 3.67 18.27 4.14
CA ARG A 2 3.62 16.88 3.60
C ARG A 2 2.21 16.37 3.26
N ALA A 3 1.22 16.56 4.16
CA ALA A 3 -0.17 16.15 3.90
C ALA A 3 -0.80 16.91 2.72
N PHE A 4 -0.50 18.21 2.58
CA PHE A 4 -0.95 19.00 1.44
C PHE A 4 -0.38 18.49 0.12
N HIS A 5 0.92 18.20 0.08
CA HIS A 5 1.56 17.63 -1.11
C HIS A 5 0.94 16.27 -1.49
N ARG A 6 0.79 15.36 -0.51
CA ARG A 6 0.14 14.06 -0.75
C ARG A 6 -1.26 14.22 -1.34
N ARG A 7 -2.11 15.05 -0.74
CA ARG A 7 -3.49 15.27 -1.22
C ARG A 7 -3.54 15.83 -2.64
N ASN A 8 -2.68 16.79 -2.96
CA ASN A 8 -2.61 17.34 -4.32
C ASN A 8 -2.13 16.29 -5.33
N THR A 9 -1.09 15.52 -4.98
CA THR A 9 -0.61 14.44 -5.85
C THR A 9 -1.69 13.38 -6.07
N LEU A 10 -2.39 12.96 -5.01
CA LEU A 10 -3.48 11.99 -5.11
C LEU A 10 -4.66 12.51 -5.92
N LEU A 11 -5.00 13.80 -5.78
CA LEU A 11 -6.02 14.43 -6.60
C LEU A 11 -5.63 14.40 -8.09
N THR A 12 -4.41 14.81 -8.43
CA THR A 12 -3.91 14.76 -9.81
C THR A 12 -3.93 13.35 -10.38
N ILE A 13 -3.48 12.35 -9.61
CA ILE A 13 -3.51 10.94 -10.00
C ILE A 13 -4.94 10.47 -10.24
N ALA A 14 -5.90 10.91 -9.40
CA ALA A 14 -7.29 10.48 -9.47
C ALA A 14 -8.06 11.10 -10.64
N THR A 15 -7.69 12.30 -11.10
CA THR A 15 -8.52 13.07 -12.06
C THR A 15 -7.87 13.33 -13.42
N SER A 16 -6.56 13.14 -13.57
CA SER A 16 -5.88 13.43 -14.84
C SER A 16 -5.79 12.19 -15.74
N ASP A 17 -6.13 12.37 -17.02
CA ASP A 17 -5.99 11.34 -18.05
C ASP A 17 -4.53 10.98 -18.37
N SER A 18 -3.58 11.87 -18.06
CA SER A 18 -2.14 11.62 -18.25
C SER A 18 -1.60 10.43 -17.46
N HIS A 19 -2.40 9.91 -16.52
CA HIS A 19 -2.02 8.79 -15.67
C HIS A 19 -2.68 7.49 -16.07
N GLN A 20 -3.50 7.46 -17.14
CA GLN A 20 -4.09 6.23 -17.67
C GLN A 20 -3.02 5.15 -17.92
N ASN A 21 -3.38 3.89 -17.70
CA ASN A 21 -2.50 2.73 -17.81
C ASN A 21 -1.22 2.79 -16.95
N THR A 22 -1.18 3.64 -15.92
CA THR A 22 -0.08 3.69 -14.95
C THR A 22 -0.49 3.06 -13.63
N THR A 23 0.30 2.10 -13.16
CA THR A 23 0.20 1.53 -11.81
C THR A 23 1.01 2.37 -10.84
N TYR A 24 0.41 2.76 -9.72
CA TYR A 24 1.09 3.49 -8.65
C TYR A 24 1.34 2.58 -7.46
N ILE A 25 2.57 2.65 -6.92
CA ILE A 25 2.93 2.00 -5.67
C ILE A 25 3.20 3.09 -4.65
N PHE A 26 2.39 3.13 -3.59
CA PHE A 26 2.59 4.01 -2.46
C PHE A 26 3.22 3.24 -1.32
N THR A 27 4.39 3.69 -0.84
CA THR A 27 5.04 3.11 0.35
C THR A 27 4.82 4.07 1.52
N ASP A 28 4.15 3.61 2.57
CA ASP A 28 3.86 4.42 3.75
C ASP A 28 3.78 3.53 5.00
N ALA A 29 3.95 4.13 6.17
CA ALA A 29 3.73 3.50 7.45
C ALA A 29 2.64 4.29 8.19
N ARG A 30 1.48 3.67 8.40
CA ARG A 30 0.31 4.30 9.02
C ARG A 30 -0.19 3.44 10.17
N CYS A 31 -0.37 4.07 11.32
CA CYS A 31 -0.97 3.46 12.48
C CYS A 31 -2.49 3.59 12.45
N SER A 32 -3.17 2.76 13.24
CA SER A 32 -4.62 2.70 13.37
C SER A 32 -5.23 3.90 14.11
N SER A 33 -4.42 4.86 14.55
CA SER A 33 -4.92 6.12 15.12
C SER A 33 -5.85 6.84 14.15
N THR A 34 -6.73 7.69 14.65
CA THR A 34 -7.69 8.45 13.82
C THR A 34 -7.00 9.28 12.74
N PHE A 35 -5.84 9.88 13.07
CA PHE A 35 -5.06 10.63 12.09
C PHE A 35 -4.29 9.72 11.11
N GLY A 36 -3.75 8.60 11.59
CA GLY A 36 -3.02 7.63 10.76
C GLY A 36 -3.92 6.94 9.74
N SER A 37 -5.10 6.48 10.18
CA SER A 37 -6.13 5.85 9.35
C SER A 37 -6.70 6.80 8.30
N ALA A 38 -7.04 8.05 8.68
CA ALA A 38 -7.51 9.05 7.73
C ALA A 38 -6.50 9.31 6.60
N ALA A 39 -5.21 9.34 6.92
CA ALA A 39 -4.16 9.47 5.92
C ALA A 39 -4.02 8.25 5.00
N ALA A 40 -4.28 7.04 5.51
CA ALA A 40 -4.28 5.82 4.71
C ALA A 40 -5.51 5.76 3.77
N GLN A 41 -6.68 6.16 4.27
CA GLN A 41 -7.94 6.18 3.51
C GLN A 41 -7.88 7.14 2.32
N GLU A 42 -7.06 8.20 2.37
CA GLU A 42 -6.84 9.10 1.21
C GLU A 42 -6.36 8.33 -0.05
N TYR A 43 -5.61 7.22 0.11
CA TYR A 43 -5.16 6.40 -1.01
C TYR A 43 -6.31 5.60 -1.64
N GLU A 44 -7.14 4.97 -0.82
CA GLU A 44 -8.33 4.23 -1.26
C GLU A 44 -9.33 5.17 -1.93
N ASP A 45 -9.55 6.36 -1.35
CA ASP A 45 -10.41 7.39 -1.94
C ASP A 45 -9.93 7.84 -3.31
N ALA A 46 -8.61 7.99 -3.52
CA ALA A 46 -8.06 8.37 -4.81
C ALA A 46 -8.31 7.27 -5.87
N ALA A 47 -8.10 6.00 -5.52
CA ALA A 47 -8.38 4.88 -6.41
C ALA A 47 -9.87 4.77 -6.74
N ARG A 48 -10.74 4.92 -5.73
CA ARG A 48 -12.20 4.93 -5.89
C ARG A 48 -12.67 6.07 -6.79
N ARG A 49 -12.18 7.30 -6.60
CA ARG A 49 -12.51 8.46 -7.46
C ARG A 49 -12.13 8.22 -8.92
N ARG A 50 -11.03 7.52 -9.14
CA ARG A 50 -10.54 7.18 -10.47
C ARG A 50 -11.27 5.98 -11.10
N GLY A 51 -12.01 5.21 -10.31
CA GLY A 51 -12.67 3.98 -10.75
C GLY A 51 -11.71 2.83 -11.02
N VAL A 52 -10.58 2.76 -10.28
CA VAL A 52 -9.59 1.68 -10.40
C VAL A 52 -9.50 0.87 -9.10
N PRO A 53 -9.05 -0.39 -9.16
CA PRO A 53 -8.86 -1.21 -7.95
C PRO A 53 -7.82 -0.62 -7.01
N PHE A 54 -8.08 -0.71 -5.71
CA PHE A 54 -7.10 -0.47 -4.65
C PHE A 54 -6.72 -1.81 -4.03
N ILE A 55 -5.41 -2.12 -3.98
CA ILE A 55 -4.88 -3.38 -3.46
C ILE A 55 -3.95 -3.06 -2.28
N PRO A 56 -4.44 -3.07 -1.03
CA PRO A 56 -3.61 -2.83 0.14
C PRO A 56 -2.64 -3.99 0.38
N ILE A 57 -1.37 -3.67 0.66
CA ILE A 57 -0.34 -4.65 1.01
C ILE A 57 0.19 -4.28 2.40
N ALA A 58 -0.10 -5.12 3.38
CA ALA A 58 0.32 -4.92 4.75
C ALA A 58 1.50 -5.84 5.08
N LEU A 59 2.67 -5.24 5.31
CA LEU A 59 3.91 -5.96 5.59
C LEU A 59 4.18 -5.97 7.08
N GLU A 60 4.25 -7.15 7.68
CA GLU A 60 4.55 -7.31 9.10
C GLU A 60 5.83 -8.10 9.31
N CYS A 61 6.52 -7.81 10.42
CA CYS A 61 7.60 -8.66 10.89
C CYS A 61 7.69 -8.63 12.42
N GLN A 62 8.30 -9.68 12.96
CA GLN A 62 8.65 -9.75 14.38
C GLN A 62 9.58 -8.60 14.76
N LEU A 63 9.44 -8.12 15.99
CA LEU A 63 10.18 -6.97 16.51
C LEU A 63 11.69 -7.18 16.40
N GLU A 64 12.17 -8.38 16.73
CA GLU A 64 13.59 -8.74 16.72
C GLU A 64 14.19 -8.64 15.31
N GLU A 65 13.47 -9.13 14.31
CA GLU A 65 13.89 -9.01 12.91
C GLU A 65 13.81 -7.55 12.44
N ASN A 66 12.81 -6.79 12.88
CA ASN A 66 12.70 -5.38 12.54
C ASN A 66 13.88 -4.57 13.09
N ILE A 67 14.28 -4.82 14.35
CA ILE A 67 15.44 -4.22 15.01
C ILE A 67 16.72 -4.57 14.25
N LYS A 68 16.91 -5.86 13.93
CA LYS A 68 18.07 -6.32 13.16
C LYS A 68 18.18 -5.60 11.81
N ARG A 69 17.07 -5.43 11.09
CA ARG A 69 17.04 -4.71 9.81
C ARG A 69 17.26 -3.21 9.99
N ALA A 70 16.73 -2.61 11.05
CA ALA A 70 16.88 -1.18 11.34
C ALA A 70 18.33 -0.80 11.70
N ALA A 71 19.03 -1.68 12.43
CA ALA A 71 20.44 -1.51 12.79
C ALA A 71 21.42 -1.99 11.69
N GLY A 72 20.94 -2.70 10.68
CA GLY A 72 21.78 -3.24 9.60
C GLY A 72 22.39 -2.17 8.70
N SER A 73 23.62 -2.40 8.22
CA SER A 73 24.36 -1.47 7.35
C SER A 73 23.62 -1.11 6.05
N GLY A 74 22.75 -1.99 5.55
CA GLY A 74 21.90 -1.75 4.38
C GLY A 74 20.73 -0.78 4.62
N ARG A 75 20.47 -0.34 5.85
CA ARG A 75 19.42 0.65 6.16
C ARG A 75 19.76 2.02 5.59
N GLY A 76 21.05 2.28 5.30
CA GLY A 76 21.61 3.59 4.99
C GLY A 76 21.63 4.45 6.26
N GLY A 77 22.78 5.02 6.58
CA GLY A 77 23.01 5.72 7.85
C GLY A 77 22.12 6.94 8.07
N ALA A 78 22.39 7.69 9.14
CA ALA A 78 21.58 8.82 9.61
C ALA A 78 21.23 9.89 8.54
N ALA A 79 21.99 9.96 7.44
CA ALA A 79 21.78 10.89 6.34
C ALA A 79 20.51 10.67 5.51
N ASN A 80 19.87 9.48 5.56
CA ASN A 80 18.68 9.20 4.74
C ASN A 80 17.34 9.38 5.47
N GLY A 81 17.37 9.88 6.71
CA GLY A 81 16.17 10.16 7.51
C GLY A 81 15.37 8.92 7.92
N LYS A 82 15.91 7.70 7.72
CA LYS A 82 15.25 6.48 8.18
C LYS A 82 15.49 6.27 9.67
N LEU A 83 14.49 5.69 10.32
CA LEU A 83 14.60 5.30 11.73
C LEU A 83 15.64 4.18 11.89
N THR A 84 16.73 4.52 12.58
CA THR A 84 17.80 3.59 12.98
C THR A 84 17.91 3.47 14.50
N ASP A 85 17.24 4.33 15.27
CA ASP A 85 17.21 4.26 16.73
C ASP A 85 16.31 3.10 17.16
N VAL A 86 16.91 2.12 17.83
CA VAL A 86 16.26 0.89 18.27
C VAL A 86 15.26 1.15 19.40
N ASN A 87 15.50 2.13 20.28
CA ASN A 87 14.61 2.41 21.39
C ASN A 87 13.33 3.06 20.87
N ILE A 88 13.46 4.07 20.02
CA ILE A 88 12.31 4.70 19.36
C ILE A 88 11.51 3.67 18.54
N LEU A 89 12.20 2.75 17.84
CA LEU A 89 11.53 1.69 17.10
C LEU A 89 10.71 0.76 18.02
N LYS A 90 11.26 0.38 19.18
CA LYS A 90 10.55 -0.46 20.15
C LYS A 90 9.30 0.23 20.68
N ASP A 91 9.42 1.52 21.03
CA ASP A 91 8.29 2.31 21.54
C ASP A 91 7.17 2.37 20.48
N ILE A 92 7.50 2.70 19.22
CA ILE A 92 6.53 2.70 18.11
C ILE A 92 5.89 1.32 17.93
N ARG A 93 6.67 0.23 17.97
CA ARG A 93 6.14 -1.13 17.76
C ARG A 93 5.28 -1.62 18.92
N GLN A 94 5.48 -1.08 20.12
CA GLN A 94 4.69 -1.41 21.31
C GLN A 94 3.38 -0.61 21.35
N ASP A 95 3.43 0.67 21.00
CA ASP A 95 2.31 1.59 21.19
C ASP A 95 1.44 1.76 19.94
N GLU A 96 1.98 1.47 18.74
CA GLU A 96 1.27 1.63 17.49
C GLU A 96 0.88 0.29 16.85
N GLN A 97 -0.42 0.14 16.60
CA GLN A 97 -0.92 -0.91 15.73
C GLN A 97 -0.97 -0.39 14.29
N MET A 98 -0.50 -1.20 13.34
CA MET A 98 -0.57 -0.86 11.92
C MET A 98 -2.03 -0.82 11.44
N PHE A 99 -2.37 0.19 10.65
CA PHE A 99 -3.70 0.30 10.06
C PHE A 99 -3.91 -0.82 9.01
N ARG A 100 -5.07 -1.48 9.07
CA ARG A 100 -5.51 -2.49 8.10
C ARG A 100 -6.74 -1.99 7.38
N PHE A 101 -6.76 -2.14 6.06
CA PHE A 101 -7.93 -1.77 5.26
C PHE A 101 -9.03 -2.83 5.34
N GLY A 102 -8.64 -4.09 5.53
CA GLY A 102 -9.52 -5.25 5.44
C GLY A 102 -9.98 -5.52 4.00
N GLY A 103 -10.87 -6.51 3.89
CA GLY A 103 -11.51 -6.89 2.63
C GLY A 103 -10.67 -7.82 1.75
N ASP A 104 -11.31 -8.33 0.69
CA ASP A 104 -10.78 -9.43 -0.11
C ASP A 104 -9.55 -9.07 -0.96
N LEU A 105 -9.27 -7.77 -1.12
CA LEU A 105 -8.14 -7.28 -1.90
C LEU A 105 -6.88 -7.08 -1.06
N GLU A 106 -7.00 -7.01 0.28
CA GLU A 106 -5.84 -6.81 1.15
C GLU A 106 -4.99 -8.08 1.23
N LEU A 107 -3.67 -7.91 1.07
CA LEU A 107 -2.69 -8.95 1.38
C LEU A 107 -2.01 -8.63 2.71
N GLU A 108 -2.17 -9.52 3.67
CA GLU A 108 -1.34 -9.55 4.87
C GLU A 108 -0.13 -10.46 4.66
N LEU A 109 1.08 -9.92 4.82
CA LEU A 109 2.31 -10.67 4.57
C LEU A 109 3.30 -10.54 5.74
N ASP A 110 3.52 -11.65 6.44
CA ASP A 110 4.65 -11.80 7.37
C ASP A 110 5.96 -11.96 6.57
N VAL A 111 6.80 -10.94 6.64
CA VAL A 111 8.11 -10.89 5.98
C VAL A 111 9.27 -11.20 6.92
N THR A 112 9.02 -11.72 8.12
CA THR A 112 10.06 -12.02 9.13
C THR A 112 11.18 -12.89 8.58
N LYS A 113 10.82 -13.94 7.83
CA LYS A 113 11.80 -14.91 7.29
C LYS A 113 11.97 -14.83 5.77
N LEU A 114 11.40 -13.81 5.14
CA LEU A 114 11.44 -13.66 3.69
C LEU A 114 12.58 -12.73 3.27
N THR A 115 13.26 -13.08 2.19
CA THR A 115 14.10 -12.12 1.46
C THR A 115 13.21 -11.10 0.73
N PRO A 116 13.76 -9.93 0.34
CA PRO A 116 13.03 -8.96 -0.48
C PRO A 116 12.44 -9.56 -1.76
N GLU A 117 13.17 -10.45 -2.44
CA GLU A 117 12.74 -11.10 -3.67
C GLU A 117 11.57 -12.05 -3.43
N GLN A 118 11.61 -12.82 -2.34
CA GLN A 118 10.52 -13.71 -1.94
C GLN A 118 9.25 -12.93 -1.57
N ALA A 119 9.41 -11.82 -0.85
CA ALA A 119 8.29 -10.93 -0.51
C ALA A 119 7.70 -10.29 -1.78
N ALA A 120 8.54 -9.77 -2.67
CA ALA A 120 8.12 -9.18 -3.94
C ALA A 120 7.36 -10.19 -4.81
N TYR A 121 7.85 -11.43 -4.90
CA TYR A 121 7.17 -12.49 -5.65
C TYR A 121 5.77 -12.79 -5.09
N LYS A 122 5.61 -12.87 -3.76
CA LYS A 122 4.30 -13.07 -3.14
C LYS A 122 3.33 -11.91 -3.41
N ILE A 123 3.82 -10.67 -3.34
CA ILE A 123 3.02 -9.48 -3.67
C ILE A 123 2.59 -9.52 -5.15
N PHE A 124 3.51 -9.88 -6.04
CA PHE A 124 3.22 -10.01 -7.47
C PHE A 124 2.13 -11.05 -7.75
N GLU A 125 2.25 -12.25 -7.18
CA GLU A 125 1.25 -13.32 -7.35
C GLU A 125 -0.14 -12.91 -6.83
N HIS A 126 -0.20 -12.20 -5.70
CA HIS A 126 -1.47 -11.65 -5.19
C HIS A 126 -2.08 -10.62 -6.13
N VAL A 127 -1.30 -9.62 -6.55
CA VAL A 127 -1.75 -8.57 -7.48
C VAL A 127 -2.23 -9.18 -8.79
N LYS A 128 -1.50 -10.16 -9.33
CA LYS A 128 -1.89 -10.90 -10.53
C LYS A 128 -3.22 -11.63 -10.35
N THR A 129 -3.39 -12.35 -9.24
CA THR A 129 -4.62 -13.11 -8.94
C THR A 129 -5.83 -12.19 -8.81
N VAL A 130 -5.69 -11.08 -8.07
CA VAL A 130 -6.74 -10.07 -7.88
C VAL A 130 -7.12 -9.41 -9.21
N THR A 131 -6.14 -8.96 -9.99
CA THR A 131 -6.39 -8.28 -11.27
C THR A 131 -7.05 -9.20 -12.30
N GLN A 132 -6.68 -10.48 -12.34
CA GLN A 132 -7.36 -11.48 -13.16
C GLN A 132 -8.82 -11.67 -12.75
N SER A 133 -9.09 -11.80 -11.44
CA SER A 133 -10.46 -11.98 -10.92
C SER A 133 -11.36 -10.76 -11.20
N LEU A 134 -10.80 -9.55 -11.12
CA LEU A 134 -11.50 -8.30 -11.45
C LEU A 134 -11.75 -8.13 -12.96
N SER A 135 -10.95 -8.76 -13.81
CA SER A 135 -11.12 -8.73 -15.26
C SER A 135 -12.25 -9.66 -15.72
N VAL A 136 -12.45 -10.78 -15.03
CA VAL A 136 -13.51 -11.78 -15.32
C VAL A 136 -14.89 -11.30 -14.86
N SER A 137 -14.96 -10.38 -13.89
CA SER A 137 -16.20 -9.91 -13.27
C SER A 137 -16.81 -8.64 -13.93
N LYS A 138 -16.18 -8.07 -14.97
CA LYS A 138 -16.83 -7.01 -15.77
C LYS A 138 -17.99 -7.62 -16.57
N PRO A 139 -19.23 -7.11 -16.45
CA PRO A 139 -20.31 -7.56 -17.31
C PRO A 139 -19.96 -7.25 -18.77
N VAL A 140 -20.03 -8.28 -19.62
CA VAL A 140 -20.08 -8.10 -21.08
C VAL A 140 -21.37 -7.32 -21.33
N LEU A 141 -21.26 -6.04 -21.69
CA LEU A 141 -22.40 -5.28 -22.18
C LEU A 141 -22.92 -6.03 -23.41
N PRO A 142 -24.21 -6.41 -23.48
CA PRO A 142 -24.75 -7.04 -24.67
C PRO A 142 -24.58 -6.07 -25.86
N ASP A 143 -24.01 -6.58 -26.95
CA ASP A 143 -23.88 -5.85 -28.20
C ASP A 143 -25.23 -5.25 -28.56
N SER A 144 -25.24 -3.92 -28.66
CA SER A 144 -26.23 -3.06 -29.31
C SER A 144 -27.65 -3.64 -29.51
N TYR A 145 -28.62 -3.10 -28.77
CA TYR A 145 -29.99 -3.06 -29.25
C TYR A 145 -30.05 -2.23 -30.54
N THR A 146 -30.15 -2.89 -31.69
CA THR A 146 -30.71 -2.28 -32.90
C THR A 146 -32.18 -1.97 -32.62
N ILE A 147 -32.50 -0.67 -32.51
CA ILE A 147 -33.88 -0.21 -32.59
C ILE A 147 -34.23 -0.14 -34.08
N ILE A 148 -35.20 -0.95 -34.49
CA ILE A 148 -35.93 -0.88 -35.76
C ILE A 148 -36.88 0.31 -35.74
#